data_AF-A0A2N5DTW1-F1
#
_entry.id   AF-A0A2N5DTW1-F1
#
_cell.length_a   1.000
_cell.length_b   1.000
_cell.length_c   1.000
_cell.angle_alpha   90.00
_cell.angle_beta   90.00
_cell.angle_gamma   90.00
#
_symmetry.space_group_name_H-M   'P 1'
#
loop_
_entity.id
_entity.type
_entity.pdbx_description
1 polymer ?
#
loop_
_entity_poly.entity_id
_entity_poly.type
_entity_poly.pdbx_seq_one_letter_code
_entity_poly.pdbx_strand_id
1 'polypeptide(L)'
;MTTLNDTLKPDTQYLESVLPVALGSRGEDDFVTDYLKGMSQCLGDEPRYYRSVGPYWPALKTMLVEQGHLPADSEVDQDVAAIYEGDRPALTVVAATLYQRMRLESGLLLSSSHLLPVPDEVDDSPYEYVSYDLTLESKAKKTG
;
A
#
# COMPACT_ATOMS: atom_id res chain seq x y z
N MET A 1 -19.42 -13.20 8.45
CA MET A 1 -19.11 -11.76 8.54
C MET A 1 -17.85 -11.58 7.75
N THR A 2 -17.90 -10.73 6.74
CA THR A 2 -16.80 -10.45 5.83
C THR A 2 -15.65 -9.81 6.59
N THR A 3 -14.46 -10.31 6.36
CA THR A 3 -13.23 -9.84 6.99
C THR A 3 -12.25 -9.35 5.93
N LEU A 4 -11.20 -8.68 6.39
CA LEU A 4 -10.13 -8.25 5.50
C LEU A 4 -9.45 -9.42 4.77
N ASN A 5 -9.43 -10.63 5.35
CA ASN A 5 -8.89 -11.83 4.70
C ASN A 5 -9.67 -12.25 3.45
N ASP A 6 -10.95 -11.90 3.37
CA ASP A 6 -11.83 -12.27 2.27
C ASP A 6 -11.70 -11.32 1.08
N THR A 7 -10.89 -10.26 1.20
CA THR A 7 -10.72 -9.26 0.14
C THR A 7 -9.93 -9.79 -1.04
N LEU A 8 -10.40 -9.46 -2.24
CA LEU A 8 -9.74 -9.81 -3.50
C LEU A 8 -8.48 -8.95 -3.69
N LYS A 9 -7.39 -9.64 -4.01
CA LYS A 9 -6.08 -9.06 -4.31
C LYS A 9 -5.69 -9.49 -5.73
N PRO A 10 -4.88 -8.70 -6.46
CA PRO A 10 -4.30 -9.17 -7.70
C PRO A 10 -3.53 -10.47 -7.45
N ASP A 11 -3.76 -11.49 -8.27
CA ASP A 11 -3.07 -12.78 -8.10
C ASP A 11 -1.59 -12.67 -8.47
N THR A 12 -0.76 -13.55 -7.89
CA THR A 12 0.69 -13.56 -8.12
C THR A 12 1.04 -13.69 -9.61
N GLN A 13 0.32 -14.51 -10.38
CA GLN A 13 0.62 -14.69 -11.80
C GLN A 13 0.42 -13.40 -12.60
N TYR A 14 -0.64 -12.65 -12.30
CA TYR A 14 -0.87 -11.35 -12.88
C TYR A 14 0.21 -10.35 -12.47
N LEU A 15 0.58 -10.28 -11.18
CA LEU A 15 1.65 -9.39 -10.72
C LEU A 15 2.99 -9.69 -11.40
N GLU A 16 3.34 -10.97 -11.56
CA GLU A 16 4.54 -11.42 -12.29
C GLU A 16 4.50 -11.00 -13.77
N SER A 17 3.32 -10.98 -14.40
CA SER A 17 3.18 -10.51 -15.77
C SER A 17 3.40 -9.00 -15.94
N VAL A 18 3.09 -8.23 -14.90
CA VAL A 18 3.24 -6.76 -14.87
C VAL A 18 4.66 -6.36 -14.45
N LEU A 19 5.30 -7.15 -13.60
CA LEU A 19 6.58 -6.84 -12.99
C LEU A 19 7.67 -6.42 -13.99
N PRO A 20 7.91 -7.11 -15.14
CA PRO A 20 8.95 -6.71 -16.09
C PRO A 20 8.77 -5.28 -16.62
N VAL A 21 7.52 -4.85 -16.83
CA VAL A 21 7.21 -3.48 -17.28
C VAL A 21 7.50 -2.47 -16.17
N ALA A 22 7.19 -2.81 -14.92
CA ALA A 22 7.47 -1.95 -13.77
C ALA A 22 8.99 -1.82 -13.49
N LEU A 23 9.74 -2.91 -13.62
CA LEU A 23 11.20 -2.92 -13.45
C LEU A 23 11.90 -2.08 -14.52
N GLY A 24 11.45 -2.20 -15.78
CA GLY A 24 12.18 -1.65 -16.91
C GLY A 24 13.53 -2.36 -17.05
N SER A 25 14.63 -1.62 -16.90
CA SER A 25 15.99 -2.19 -16.92
C SER A 25 16.60 -2.41 -15.53
N ARG A 26 15.85 -2.15 -14.45
CA ARG A 26 16.34 -2.26 -13.07
C ARG A 26 16.23 -3.70 -12.56
N GLY A 27 17.07 -4.05 -11.59
CA GLY A 27 16.82 -5.21 -10.73
C GLY A 27 15.65 -4.97 -9.79
N GLU A 28 15.11 -6.03 -9.20
CA GLU A 28 14.00 -5.94 -8.25
C GLU A 28 14.35 -5.10 -7.01
N ASP A 29 15.55 -5.28 -6.44
CA ASP A 29 15.99 -4.52 -5.26
C ASP A 29 16.09 -3.02 -5.55
N ASP A 30 16.73 -2.64 -6.66
CA ASP A 30 16.82 -1.24 -7.10
C ASP A 30 15.44 -0.64 -7.33
N PHE A 31 14.53 -1.39 -7.94
CA PHE A 31 13.15 -0.96 -8.15
C PHE A 31 12.42 -0.69 -6.83
N VAL A 32 12.54 -1.60 -5.86
CA VAL A 32 11.91 -1.45 -4.54
C VAL A 32 12.51 -0.24 -3.81
N THR A 33 13.84 -0.13 -3.78
CA THR A 33 14.52 1.01 -3.13
C THR A 33 14.15 2.34 -3.77
N ASP A 34 14.12 2.43 -5.09
CA ASP A 34 13.70 3.65 -5.80
C ASP A 34 12.25 4.04 -5.45
N TYR A 35 11.34 3.07 -5.44
CA TYR A 35 9.93 3.29 -5.10
C TYR A 35 9.77 3.79 -3.67
N LEU A 36 10.38 3.12 -2.69
CA LEU A 36 10.27 3.46 -1.27
C LEU A 36 10.90 4.83 -0.99
N LYS A 37 12.03 5.14 -1.63
CA LYS A 37 12.63 6.47 -1.57
C LYS A 37 11.67 7.53 -2.09
N GLY A 38 11.07 7.33 -3.27
CA GLY A 38 10.08 8.27 -3.81
C GLY A 38 8.86 8.43 -2.91
N MET A 39 8.33 7.33 -2.38
CA MET A 39 7.22 7.35 -1.42
C MET A 39 7.58 8.14 -0.15
N SER A 40 8.79 7.95 0.39
CA SER A 40 9.26 8.68 1.57
C SER A 40 9.30 10.19 1.35
N GLN A 41 9.67 10.63 0.14
CA GLN A 41 9.65 12.05 -0.24
C GLN A 41 8.22 12.58 -0.31
N CYS A 42 7.32 11.86 -0.99
CA CYS A 42 5.90 12.24 -1.05
C CYS A 42 5.25 12.31 0.34
N LEU A 43 5.60 11.43 1.27
CA LEU A 43 5.12 11.46 2.66
C LEU A 43 5.67 12.65 3.46
N GLY A 44 6.86 13.13 3.10
CA GLY A 44 7.44 14.35 3.67
C GLY A 44 6.65 15.60 3.29
N ASP A 45 6.21 15.66 2.02
CA ASP A 45 5.46 16.80 1.48
C ASP A 45 3.96 16.75 1.80
N GLU A 46 3.34 15.57 1.68
CA GLU A 46 1.93 15.33 1.97
C GLU A 46 1.81 14.05 2.83
N PRO A 47 1.74 14.18 4.17
CA PRO A 47 1.68 13.03 5.06
C PRO A 47 0.52 12.09 4.79
N ARG A 48 -0.61 12.57 4.21
CA ARG A 48 -1.77 11.73 3.86
C ARG A 48 -1.54 10.85 2.64
N TYR A 49 -0.40 11.00 1.95
CA TYR A 49 -0.08 10.23 0.75
C TYR A 49 -0.04 8.72 1.00
N TYR A 50 0.21 8.26 2.23
CA TYR A 50 0.13 6.83 2.58
C TYR A 50 -1.25 6.23 2.29
N ARG A 51 -2.32 7.04 2.38
CA ARG A 51 -3.68 6.58 2.10
C ARG A 51 -3.87 6.20 0.63
N SER A 52 -2.97 6.62 -0.26
CA SER A 52 -3.05 6.28 -1.67
C SER A 52 -2.80 4.79 -1.96
N VAL A 53 -2.06 4.11 -1.09
CA VAL A 53 -1.76 2.66 -1.22
C VAL A 53 -2.71 1.79 -0.39
N GLY A 54 -3.62 2.40 0.37
CA GLY A 54 -4.66 1.72 1.14
C GLY A 54 -4.13 0.59 2.04
N PRO A 55 -4.72 -0.61 1.98
CA PRO A 55 -4.36 -1.71 2.87
C PRO A 55 -2.94 -2.27 2.64
N TYR A 56 -2.25 -1.89 1.56
CA TYR A 56 -0.83 -2.22 1.36
C TYR A 56 0.10 -1.36 2.21
N TRP A 57 -0.40 -0.29 2.86
CA TRP A 57 0.42 0.62 3.64
C TRP A 57 1.25 -0.08 4.72
N PRO A 58 0.72 -0.96 5.58
CA PRO A 58 1.51 -1.59 6.63
C PRO A 58 2.70 -2.41 6.10
N ALA A 59 2.52 -3.17 5.01
CA ALA A 59 3.61 -3.92 4.38
C ALA A 59 4.69 -2.99 3.79
N LEU A 60 4.28 -1.91 3.11
CA LEU A 60 5.23 -0.89 2.62
C LEU A 60 5.92 -0.14 3.76
N LYS A 61 5.21 0.10 4.87
CA LYS A 61 5.74 0.74 6.06
C LYS A 61 6.83 -0.10 6.71
N THR A 62 6.65 -1.42 6.79
CA THR A 62 7.72 -2.36 7.20
C THR A 62 8.98 -2.14 6.37
N MET A 63 8.86 -2.15 5.04
CA MET A 63 10.00 -1.98 4.14
C MET A 63 10.65 -0.60 4.27
N LEU A 64 9.86 0.46 4.46
CA LEU A 64 10.37 1.82 4.72
C LEU A 64 11.16 1.89 6.03
N VAL A 65 10.73 1.18 7.07
CA VAL A 65 11.45 1.10 8.36
C VAL A 65 12.75 0.33 8.19
N GLU A 66 12.72 -0.82 7.52
CA GLU A 66 13.91 -1.66 7.28
C GLU A 66 14.98 -0.94 6.46
N GLN A 67 14.58 -0.12 5.48
CA GLN A 67 15.50 0.69 4.68
C GLN A 67 15.89 2.03 5.33
N GLY A 68 15.40 2.30 6.55
CA GLY A 68 15.75 3.50 7.31
C GLY A 68 15.09 4.80 6.80
N HIS A 69 14.06 4.69 5.96
CA HIS A 69 13.24 5.83 5.53
C HIS A 69 12.25 6.29 6.61
N LEU A 70 11.90 5.42 7.54
CA LEU A 70 11.10 5.72 8.72
C LEU A 70 11.83 5.30 10.02
N PRO A 71 11.47 5.89 11.17
CA PRO A 71 12.04 5.50 12.46
C PRO A 71 11.85 4.01 12.77
N ALA A 72 12.85 3.37 13.38
CA ALA A 72 12.85 1.95 13.72
C ALA A 72 11.73 1.53 14.71
N ASP A 73 11.21 2.49 15.47
CA ASP A 73 10.11 2.33 16.44
C ASP A 73 8.72 2.66 15.84
N SER A 74 8.63 2.83 14.51
CA SER A 74 7.36 3.10 13.85
C SER A 74 6.39 1.92 14.03
N GLU A 75 5.21 2.19 14.57
CA GLU A 75 4.16 1.18 14.74
C GLU A 75 3.67 0.66 13.38
N VAL A 76 3.66 -0.65 13.19
CA VAL A 76 3.13 -1.31 11.98
C VAL A 76 2.03 -2.27 12.39
N ASP A 77 0.90 -2.19 11.70
CA ASP A 77 -0.16 -3.20 11.80
C ASP A 77 0.28 -4.48 11.09
N GLN A 78 0.84 -5.41 11.87
CA GLN A 78 1.42 -6.66 11.35
C GLN A 78 0.35 -7.61 10.80
N ASP A 79 -0.87 -7.57 11.34
CA ASP A 79 -1.96 -8.43 10.86
C ASP A 79 -2.40 -8.01 9.46
N VAL A 80 -2.54 -6.70 9.22
CA VAL A 80 -2.84 -6.18 7.87
C VAL A 80 -1.65 -6.38 6.93
N ALA A 81 -0.42 -6.18 7.41
CA ALA A 81 0.78 -6.41 6.61
C ALA A 81 0.84 -7.86 6.10
N ALA A 82 0.61 -8.85 6.96
CA ALA A 82 0.61 -10.27 6.59
C ALA A 82 -0.49 -10.63 5.57
N ILE A 83 -1.60 -9.89 5.52
CA ILE A 83 -2.68 -10.12 4.55
C ILE A 83 -2.31 -9.54 3.17
N TYR A 84 -1.57 -8.43 3.13
CA TYR A 84 -1.33 -7.62 1.93
C TYR A 84 0.11 -7.67 1.41
N GLU A 85 1.03 -8.29 2.13
CA GLU A 85 2.35 -8.61 1.61
C GLU A 85 2.23 -9.64 0.47
N GLY A 86 2.98 -9.40 -0.60
CA GLY A 86 3.17 -10.38 -1.67
C GLY A 86 4.35 -11.30 -1.38
N ASP A 87 4.50 -12.34 -2.20
CA ASP A 87 5.55 -13.37 -2.04
C ASP A 87 6.98 -12.80 -2.00
N ARG A 88 7.19 -11.61 -2.57
CA ARG A 88 8.44 -10.84 -2.46
C ARG A 88 8.20 -9.33 -2.49
N PRO A 89 9.15 -8.49 -1.99
CA PRO A 89 8.96 -7.05 -1.89
C PRO A 89 8.55 -6.37 -3.21
N ALA A 90 9.13 -6.79 -4.33
CA ALA A 90 8.79 -6.22 -5.64
C ALA A 90 7.32 -6.44 -6.02
N LEU A 91 6.76 -7.61 -5.72
CA LEU A 91 5.34 -7.89 -6.00
C LEU A 91 4.40 -7.09 -5.09
N THR A 92 4.78 -6.88 -3.82
CA THR A 92 4.06 -5.98 -2.90
C THR A 92 4.04 -4.55 -3.46
N VAL A 93 5.19 -4.05 -3.92
CA VAL A 93 5.31 -2.72 -4.53
C VAL A 93 4.48 -2.60 -5.80
N VAL A 94 4.47 -3.62 -6.68
CA VAL A 94 3.64 -3.62 -7.90
C VAL A 94 2.15 -3.60 -7.53
N ALA A 95 1.71 -4.44 -6.60
CA ALA A 95 0.31 -4.49 -6.19
C ALA A 95 -0.15 -3.15 -5.58
N ALA A 96 0.67 -2.55 -4.70
CA ALA A 96 0.41 -1.24 -4.13
C ALA A 96 0.39 -0.13 -5.19
N THR A 97 1.28 -0.20 -6.19
CA THR A 97 1.32 0.77 -7.31
C THR A 97 0.05 0.67 -8.16
N LEU A 98 -0.41 -0.54 -8.47
CA LEU A 98 -1.67 -0.75 -9.21
C LEU A 98 -2.86 -0.19 -8.43
N TYR A 99 -2.91 -0.45 -7.12
CA TYR A 99 -3.94 0.10 -6.24
C TYR A 99 -3.89 1.64 -6.21
N GLN A 100 -2.70 2.22 -6.04
CA GLN A 100 -2.49 3.66 -6.04
C GLN A 100 -2.93 4.32 -7.35
N ARG A 101 -2.65 3.69 -8.50
CA ARG A 101 -3.09 4.19 -9.81
C ARG A 101 -4.62 4.22 -9.92
N MET A 102 -5.30 3.14 -9.53
CA MET A 102 -6.76 3.10 -9.46
C MET A 102 -7.32 4.23 -8.57
N ARG A 103 -6.66 4.48 -7.42
CA ARG A 103 -7.05 5.57 -6.49
C ARG A 103 -6.86 6.95 -7.10
N LEU A 104 -5.76 7.16 -7.81
CA LEU A 104 -5.48 8.40 -8.53
C LEU A 104 -6.54 8.65 -9.61
N GLU A 105 -6.79 7.65 -10.46
CA GLU A 105 -7.76 7.71 -11.57
C GLU A 105 -9.19 7.95 -11.06
N SER A 106 -9.51 7.44 -9.87
CA SER A 106 -10.81 7.64 -9.20
C SER A 106 -10.92 8.95 -8.40
N GLY A 107 -9.87 9.78 -8.35
CA GLY A 107 -9.86 11.00 -7.54
C GLY A 107 -9.87 10.76 -6.03
N LEU A 108 -9.52 9.56 -5.58
CA LEU A 108 -9.56 9.11 -4.18
C LEU A 108 -8.17 9.05 -3.54
N LEU A 109 -7.15 9.64 -4.17
CA LEU A 109 -5.74 9.49 -3.78
C LEU A 109 -5.48 9.72 -2.28
N LEU A 110 -6.11 10.73 -1.66
CA LEU A 110 -5.92 11.09 -0.25
C LEU A 110 -7.09 10.69 0.66
N SER A 111 -8.11 10.00 0.12
CA SER A 111 -9.23 9.50 0.94
C SER A 111 -8.71 8.45 1.92
N SER A 112 -9.20 8.43 3.16
CA SER A 112 -8.86 7.37 4.11
C SER A 112 -9.78 6.15 4.00
N SER A 113 -10.92 6.25 3.30
CA SER A 113 -11.87 5.14 3.13
C SER A 113 -11.61 4.39 1.83
N HIS A 114 -11.71 3.07 1.90
CA HIS A 114 -11.41 2.10 0.85
C HIS A 114 -12.54 1.09 0.75
N LEU A 115 -13.11 0.94 -0.44
CA LEU A 115 -14.07 -0.12 -0.74
C LEU A 115 -13.28 -1.25 -1.42
N LEU A 116 -13.04 -2.32 -0.66
CA LEU A 116 -12.23 -3.45 -1.10
C LEU A 116 -13.15 -4.52 -1.67
N PRO A 117 -12.92 -4.99 -2.90
CA PRO A 117 -13.74 -6.03 -3.50
C PRO A 117 -13.61 -7.33 -2.71
N VAL A 118 -14.71 -8.08 -2.63
CA VAL A 118 -14.80 -9.41 -2.00
C VAL A 118 -15.51 -10.35 -2.99
N PRO A 119 -15.30 -11.68 -2.93
CA PRO A 119 -16.02 -12.60 -3.78
C PRO A 119 -17.53 -12.55 -3.49
N ASP A 120 -18.35 -12.62 -4.55
CA ASP A 120 -19.81 -12.61 -4.45
C ASP A 120 -20.35 -13.76 -3.57
N GLU A 121 -19.58 -14.85 -3.41
CA GLU A 121 -19.96 -15.96 -2.52
C GLU A 121 -19.78 -15.65 -1.03
N VAL A 122 -18.99 -14.62 -0.70
CA VAL A 122 -18.75 -14.17 0.68
C VAL A 122 -19.73 -13.07 1.07
N ASP A 123 -19.88 -12.05 0.22
CA ASP A 123 -20.73 -10.88 0.46
C ASP A 123 -21.12 -10.21 -0.87
N ASP A 124 -22.27 -9.52 -0.89
CA ASP A 124 -22.72 -8.73 -2.04
C ASP A 124 -22.23 -7.28 -2.01
N SER A 125 -21.54 -6.90 -0.92
CA SER A 125 -21.06 -5.55 -0.65
C SER A 125 -19.55 -5.53 -0.43
N PRO A 126 -18.82 -4.52 -0.94
CA PRO A 126 -17.39 -4.41 -0.72
C PRO A 126 -17.08 -4.23 0.77
N TYR A 127 -15.94 -4.77 1.20
CA TYR A 127 -15.45 -4.55 2.56
C TYR A 127 -14.94 -3.12 2.72
N GLU A 128 -15.46 -2.38 3.70
CA GLU A 128 -14.97 -1.04 4.02
C GLU A 128 -13.72 -1.13 4.90
N TYR A 129 -12.61 -0.60 4.38
CA TYR A 129 -11.36 -0.46 5.10
C TYR A 129 -11.02 1.02 5.27
N VAL A 130 -10.56 1.42 6.46
CA VAL A 130 -10.12 2.78 6.75
C VAL A 130 -8.63 2.79 7.05
N SER A 131 -7.85 3.43 6.19
CA SER A 131 -6.41 3.61 6.40
C SER A 131 -6.16 4.64 7.51
N TYR A 132 -5.51 4.23 8.59
CA TYR A 132 -5.14 5.12 9.69
C TYR A 132 -3.70 4.89 10.15
N ASP A 133 -2.88 5.94 10.07
CA ASP A 133 -1.53 5.95 10.63
C ASP A 133 -1.40 7.13 11.58
N LEU A 134 -1.38 6.86 12.89
CA LEU A 134 -1.39 7.92 13.92
C LEU A 134 -0.24 8.93 13.73
N THR A 135 0.94 8.46 13.32
CA THR A 135 2.12 9.32 13.16
C THR A 135 1.94 10.26 11.98
N LEU A 136 1.49 9.74 10.83
CA LEU A 136 1.27 10.55 9.63
C LEU A 136 0.06 11.47 9.78
N GLU A 137 -1.02 11.00 10.39
CA GLU A 137 -2.22 11.80 10.67
C GLU A 137 -1.92 12.97 11.63
N SER A 138 -1.05 12.75 12.61
CA SER A 138 -0.59 13.81 13.52
C SER A 138 0.26 14.86 12.82
N LYS A 139 0.98 14.50 11.74
CA LYS A 139 1.74 15.45 10.91
C LYS A 139 0.79 16.24 10.02
N ALA A 140 -0.17 15.59 9.36
CA ALA A 140 -1.14 16.22 8.47
C ALA A 140 -1.98 17.31 9.16
N LYS A 141 -2.36 17.10 10.44
CA LYS A 141 -3.12 18.07 11.23
C LYS A 141 -2.35 19.35 11.59
N LYS A 142 -1.02 19.34 11.50
CA LYS A 142 -0.18 20.52 11.81
C LYS A 142 0.03 21.44 10.61
N THR A 143 -0.31 20.97 9.41
CA THR A 143 -0.10 21.66 8.13
C THR A 143 -1.37 22.29 7.54
N GLY A 144 -2.51 22.22 8.23
CA GLY A 144 -3.77 22.89 7.86
C GLY A 144 -4.15 23.94 8.87
#